data_AF-A0A9D7KGC4-F1
#
_entry.id   AF-A0A9D7KGC4-F1
#
_cell.length_a   1.000
_cell.length_b   1.000
_cell.length_c   1.000
_cell.angle_alpha   90.00
_cell.angle_beta   90.00
_cell.angle_gamma   90.00
#
_symmetry.space_group_name_H-M   'P 1'
#
loop_
_entity.id
_entity.type
_entity.pdbx_description
1 polymer ?
#
loop_
_entity_poly.entity_id
_entity_poly.type
_entity_poly.pdbx_seq_one_letter_code
_entity_poly.pdbx_strand_id
1 'polypeptide(L)'
;MANPQGGLAIKSLQLKQWIYLRDTSAYSVFLEPSGKDAYAVLGLTDRLRDILGGSGVSLRTGIVEFCGRFVCDGIVSNPVWLGSNYRKDFAAHLAALKKKGKFHVSPTC
;
A
#
# COMPACT_ATOMS: atom_id res chain seq x y z
N MET A 1 -9.79 -18.24 20.09
CA MET A 1 -11.05 -17.56 19.72
C MET A 1 -10.76 -16.75 18.46
N ALA A 2 -11.41 -17.05 17.33
CA ALA A 2 -11.20 -16.27 16.11
C ALA A 2 -11.70 -14.84 16.33
N ASN A 3 -10.85 -13.84 16.09
CA ASN A 3 -11.24 -12.43 16.19
C ASN A 3 -12.33 -12.16 15.14
N PRO A 4 -13.57 -11.81 15.52
CA PRO A 4 -14.68 -11.60 14.58
C PRO A 4 -14.40 -10.50 13.54
N GLN A 5 -13.38 -9.67 13.74
CA GLN A 5 -12.95 -8.66 12.78
C GLN A 5 -12.18 -9.24 11.57
N GLY A 6 -11.57 -10.43 11.69
CA GLY A 6 -10.80 -11.03 10.59
C GLY A 6 -11.67 -11.42 9.39
N GLY A 7 -12.89 -11.90 9.63
CA GLY A 7 -13.84 -12.26 8.57
C GLY A 7 -14.41 -11.05 7.82
N LEU A 8 -14.49 -9.89 8.46
CA LEU A 8 -14.88 -8.62 7.82
C LEU A 8 -13.73 -8.03 7.01
N ALA A 9 -12.49 -8.16 7.50
CA ALA A 9 -11.29 -7.73 6.78
C ALA A 9 -11.19 -8.43 5.41
N ILE A 10 -11.42 -9.75 5.32
CA ILE A 10 -11.35 -10.47 4.04
C ILE A 10 -12.24 -9.84 2.95
N LYS A 11 -13.38 -9.24 3.30
CA LYS A 11 -14.29 -8.60 2.32
C LYS A 11 -13.70 -7.34 1.68
N SER A 12 -12.83 -6.63 2.38
CA SER A 12 -12.17 -5.43 1.86
C SER A 12 -10.81 -5.71 1.22
N LEU A 13 -10.41 -6.99 1.13
CA LEU A 13 -9.12 -7.39 0.58
C LEU A 13 -9.00 -7.00 -0.89
N GLN A 14 -8.06 -6.10 -1.16
CA GLN A 14 -7.64 -5.70 -2.49
C GLN A 14 -6.34 -6.41 -2.87
N LEU A 15 -6.46 -7.62 -3.44
CA LEU A 15 -5.33 -8.36 -3.97
C LEU A 15 -5.05 -7.96 -5.43
N LYS A 16 -4.09 -7.07 -5.64
CA LYS A 16 -3.70 -6.59 -6.99
C LYS A 16 -2.23 -6.20 -7.04
N GLN A 17 -1.80 -5.69 -8.20
CA GLN A 17 -0.50 -5.08 -8.37
C GLN A 17 -0.49 -3.69 -7.71
N TRP A 18 0.60 -3.37 -7.03
CA TRP A 18 0.81 -2.12 -6.32
C TRP A 18 2.22 -1.60 -6.53
N ILE A 19 2.36 -0.28 -6.46
CA ILE A 19 3.63 0.40 -6.37
C ILE A 19 3.87 0.80 -4.93
N TYR A 20 4.75 0.09 -4.24
CA TYR A 20 5.29 0.50 -2.95
C TYR A 20 6.38 1.54 -3.18
N LEU A 21 6.02 2.81 -3.06
CA LEU A 21 6.89 3.91 -3.47
C LEU A 21 7.96 4.21 -2.41
N ARG A 22 7.53 4.43 -1.16
CA ARG A 22 8.39 4.84 -0.05
C ARG A 22 7.70 4.65 1.28
N ASP A 23 8.50 4.68 2.34
CA ASP A 23 8.00 4.86 3.70
C ASP A 23 7.98 6.32 4.10
N THR A 24 7.11 6.60 5.05
CA THR A 24 7.16 7.76 5.93
C THR A 24 7.45 7.26 7.36
N SER A 25 7.53 8.18 8.31
CA SER A 25 7.61 7.79 9.73
C SER A 25 6.36 7.08 10.25
N ALA A 26 5.21 7.25 9.57
CA ALA A 26 3.91 6.76 10.05
C ALA A 26 3.32 5.61 9.21
N TYR A 27 3.67 5.51 7.92
CA TYR A 27 3.07 4.55 7.00
C TYR A 27 3.90 4.37 5.72
N SER A 28 3.65 3.30 4.98
CA SER A 28 4.14 3.07 3.63
C SER A 28 3.16 3.63 2.59
N VAL A 29 3.68 4.23 1.51
CA VAL A 29 2.86 4.77 0.42
C VAL A 29 2.72 3.74 -0.68
N PHE A 30 1.48 3.32 -0.93
CA PHE A 30 1.12 2.43 -2.03
C PHE A 30 0.35 3.20 -3.09
N LEU A 31 0.69 3.00 -4.36
CA LEU A 31 -0.08 3.52 -5.49
C LEU A 31 -0.62 2.36 -6.30
N GLU A 32 -1.84 2.52 -6.80
CA GLU A 32 -2.36 1.66 -7.85
C GLU A 32 -1.62 2.00 -9.17
N PRO A 33 -1.12 1.01 -9.94
CA PRO A 33 -0.26 1.27 -11.10
C PRO A 33 -0.90 2.12 -12.20
N SER A 34 -2.23 2.06 -12.37
CA SER A 34 -2.92 2.95 -13.32
C SER A 34 -3.01 4.40 -12.86
N GLY A 35 -2.52 4.72 -11.66
CA GLY A 35 -2.43 6.07 -11.13
C GLY A 35 -3.78 6.63 -10.69
N LYS A 36 -4.76 5.78 -10.37
CA LYS A 36 -6.11 6.21 -9.96
C LYS A 36 -6.20 6.58 -8.49
N ASP A 37 -5.55 5.80 -7.64
CA ASP A 37 -5.64 5.93 -6.20
C ASP A 37 -4.28 5.63 -5.53
N ALA A 38 -4.07 6.25 -4.38
CA ALA A 38 -2.93 5.98 -3.51
C ALA A 38 -3.41 5.78 -2.06
N TYR A 39 -2.66 5.00 -1.30
CA TYR A 39 -3.05 4.55 0.04
C TYR A 39 -1.88 4.71 1.03
N ALA A 40 -2.21 5.14 2.25
CA ALA A 40 -1.32 5.02 3.39
C ALA A 40 -1.51 3.65 4.03
N VAL A 41 -0.51 2.78 3.93
CA VAL A 41 -0.59 1.37 4.31
C VAL A 41 0.34 1.08 5.48
N LEU A 42 -0.14 0.34 6.47
CA LEU A 42 0.67 -0.17 7.57
C LEU A 42 1.02 -1.64 7.33
N GLY A 43 2.23 -2.03 7.71
CA GLY A 43 2.53 -3.44 7.91
C GLY A 43 1.81 -3.93 9.16
N LEU A 44 1.11 -5.06 9.08
CA LEU A 44 0.35 -5.59 10.22
C LEU A 44 1.28 -6.13 11.32
N THR A 45 2.32 -6.86 10.91
CA THR A 45 3.27 -7.51 11.82
C THR A 45 4.66 -6.90 11.65
N ASP A 46 5.19 -6.95 10.42
CA ASP A 46 6.52 -6.43 10.08
C ASP A 46 6.44 -5.19 9.19
N ARG A 47 7.49 -4.36 9.21
CA ARG A 47 7.57 -3.25 8.25
C ARG A 47 7.82 -3.80 6.85
N LEU A 48 7.13 -3.27 5.86
CA LEU A 48 7.23 -3.75 4.47
C LEU A 48 8.64 -3.62 3.89
N ARG A 49 9.40 -2.59 4.31
CA ARG A 49 10.82 -2.47 3.92
C ARG A 49 11.70 -3.60 4.45
N ASP A 50 11.35 -4.20 5.58
CA ASP A 50 12.15 -5.25 6.21
C ASP A 50 11.90 -6.57 5.47
N ILE A 51 10.67 -6.78 4.98
CA ILE A 51 10.29 -7.90 4.10
C ILE A 51 10.91 -7.75 2.70
N LEU A 52 10.85 -6.53 2.12
CA LEU A 52 11.26 -6.29 0.74
C LEU A 52 12.74 -5.91 0.59
N GLY A 53 13.43 -5.54 1.67
CA GLY A 53 14.82 -5.05 1.64
C GLY A 53 14.98 -3.57 1.25
N GLY A 54 13.87 -2.82 1.13
CA GLY A 54 13.87 -1.42 0.69
C GLY A 54 12.55 -1.00 0.03
N SER A 55 12.48 0.26 -0.44
CA SER A 55 11.31 0.82 -1.10
C SER A 55 11.51 1.11 -2.59
N GLY A 56 10.42 1.41 -3.29
CA GLY A 56 10.43 1.61 -4.74
C GLY A 56 10.33 0.27 -5.46
N VAL A 57 9.28 -0.48 -5.15
CA VAL A 57 9.02 -1.83 -5.65
C VAL A 57 7.63 -1.86 -6.27
N SER A 58 7.51 -2.47 -7.45
CA SER A 58 6.23 -2.94 -7.99
C SER A 58 6.04 -4.38 -7.51
N LEU A 59 4.96 -4.65 -6.79
CA LEU A 59 4.68 -5.99 -6.26
C LEU A 59 3.18 -6.31 -6.29
N ARG A 60 2.84 -7.59 -6.24
CA ARG A 60 1.47 -8.03 -6.01
C ARG A 60 1.29 -8.41 -4.54
N THR A 61 0.35 -7.76 -3.87
CA THR A 61 0.04 -7.98 -2.45
C THR A 61 -1.41 -7.63 -2.14
N GLY A 62 -1.90 -8.09 -0.99
CA GLY A 62 -3.20 -7.75 -0.46
C GLY A 62 -3.12 -6.53 0.46
N ILE A 63 -3.92 -5.51 0.16
CA ILE A 63 -4.23 -4.44 1.12
C ILE A 63 -5.64 -4.68 1.65
N VAL A 64 -5.81 -4.57 2.96
CA VAL A 64 -7.08 -4.81 3.62
C VAL A 64 -7.43 -3.68 4.58
N GLU A 65 -8.71 -3.42 4.75
CA GLU A 65 -9.22 -2.47 5.73
C GLU A 65 -9.36 -3.18 7.07
N PHE A 66 -8.65 -2.70 8.08
CA PHE A 66 -8.66 -3.25 9.43
C PHE A 66 -8.53 -2.13 10.46
N CYS A 67 -9.44 -2.08 11.43
CA CYS A 67 -9.46 -1.08 12.50
C CYS A 67 -9.30 0.39 12.00
N GLY A 68 -9.97 0.75 10.90
CA GLY A 68 -9.89 2.11 10.34
C GLY A 68 -8.55 2.47 9.70
N ARG A 69 -7.75 1.46 9.34
CA ARG A 69 -6.47 1.59 8.64
C ARG A 69 -6.45 0.67 7.42
N PHE A 70 -5.65 1.05 6.42
CA PHE A 70 -5.24 0.11 5.37
C PHE A 70 -3.99 -0.63 5.86
N VAL A 71 -4.03 -1.96 5.85
CA VAL A 71 -2.93 -2.81 6.31
C VAL A 71 -2.53 -3.83 5.27
N CYS A 72 -1.28 -4.28 5.34
CA CYS A 72 -0.71 -5.36 4.56
C CYS A 72 -0.02 -6.33 5.52
N ASP A 73 -0.36 -7.61 5.43
CA ASP A 73 0.23 -8.67 6.29
C ASP A 73 1.55 -9.22 5.75
N GLY A 74 2.16 -8.54 4.77
CA GLY A 74 3.48 -8.91 4.26
C GLY A 74 3.51 -10.05 3.24
N ILE A 75 2.36 -10.61 2.84
CA ILE A 75 2.28 -11.56 1.73
C ILE A 75 2.51 -10.81 0.41
N VAL A 76 3.65 -11.07 -0.23
CA VAL A 76 4.08 -10.40 -1.46
C VAL A 76 4.46 -11.41 -2.54
N SER A 77 4.22 -11.06 -3.80
CA SER A 77 4.64 -11.85 -4.96
C SER A 77 5.19 -10.94 -6.07
N ASN A 78 6.13 -11.48 -6.85
CA ASN A 78 6.76 -10.84 -8.02
C ASN A 78 7.28 -9.41 -7.75
N PRO A 79 8.15 -9.19 -6.74
CA PRO A 79 8.72 -7.88 -6.50
C PRO A 79 9.66 -7.47 -7.65
N VAL A 80 9.43 -6.30 -8.22
CA VAL A 80 10.26 -5.68 -9.26
C VAL A 80 10.72 -4.32 -8.78
N TRP A 81 12.04 -4.14 -8.66
CA TRP A 81 12.64 -2.90 -8.22
C TRP A 81 12.55 -1.81 -9.29
N LEU A 82 12.10 -0.63 -8.87
CA LEU A 82 11.96 0.52 -9.74
C LEU A 82 13.26 1.31 -9.79
N GLY A 83 13.70 1.65 -11.00
CA GLY A 83 14.75 2.63 -11.23
C GLY A 83 14.33 4.05 -10.82
N SER A 84 15.31 4.94 -10.74
CA SER A 84 15.11 6.31 -10.24
C SER A 84 14.10 7.13 -11.05
N ASN A 85 14.02 6.96 -12.36
CA ASN A 85 13.06 7.66 -13.23
C ASN A 85 11.62 7.27 -12.91
N TYR A 86 11.32 5.96 -12.86
CA TYR A 86 10.00 5.48 -12.45
C TYR A 86 9.60 5.96 -11.06
N ARG A 87 10.54 5.98 -10.09
CA ARG A 87 10.26 6.50 -8.75
C ARG A 87 9.86 7.99 -8.77
N LYS A 88 10.54 8.81 -9.57
CA LYS A 88 10.20 10.23 -9.74
C LYS A 88 8.81 10.39 -10.37
N ASP A 89 8.51 9.61 -11.40
CA ASP A 89 7.21 9.65 -12.07
C ASP A 89 6.08 9.27 -11.12
N PHE A 90 6.23 8.19 -10.35
CA PHE A 90 5.23 7.81 -9.35
C PHE A 90 5.12 8.82 -8.19
N ALA A 91 6.21 9.49 -7.81
CA ALA A 91 6.15 10.57 -6.83
C ALA A 91 5.37 11.79 -7.36
N ALA A 92 5.51 12.13 -8.64
CA ALA A 92 4.71 13.17 -9.29
C ALA A 92 3.22 12.78 -9.36
N HIS A 93 2.92 11.53 -9.70
CA HIS A 93 1.55 11.00 -9.67
C HIS A 93 0.95 11.06 -8.27
N LEU A 94 1.70 10.67 -7.23
CA LEU A 94 1.25 10.81 -5.84
C LEU A 94 0.89 12.25 -5.50
N ALA A 95 1.71 13.22 -5.91
CA ALA A 95 1.43 14.63 -5.66
C ALA A 95 0.13 15.09 -6.35
N ALA A 96 -0.12 14.62 -7.58
CA ALA A 96 -1.37 14.89 -8.29
C ALA A 96 -2.58 14.22 -7.61
N LEU A 97 -2.45 12.98 -7.16
CA LEU A 97 -3.50 12.24 -6.44
C LEU A 97 -3.88 12.93 -5.13
N LYS A 98 -2.90 13.42 -4.37
CA LYS A 98 -3.15 14.21 -3.15
C LYS A 98 -3.98 15.47 -3.45
N LYS A 99 -3.62 16.22 -4.49
CA LYS A 99 -4.37 17.42 -4.91
C LYS A 99 -5.82 17.11 -5.32
N LYS A 100 -6.07 15.91 -5.84
CA LYS A 100 -7.39 15.44 -6.26
C LYS A 100 -8.21 14.75 -5.15
N GLY A 101 -7.69 14.67 -3.93
CA GLY A 101 -8.35 13.94 -2.84
C GLY A 101 -8.39 12.41 -3.06
N LYS A 102 -7.49 11.87 -3.88
CA LYS A 102 -7.37 10.44 -4.22
C LYS A 102 -6.23 9.75 -3.47
N PHE A 103 -5.83 10.32 -2.35
CA PHE A 103 -4.89 9.72 -1.42
C PHE A 103 -5.61 9.35 -0.13
N HIS A 104 -5.81 8.05 0.08
CA HIS A 104 -6.64 7.49 1.14
C HIS A 104 -5.76 7.15 2.35
N VAL A 105 -5.99 7.86 3.47
CA VAL A 105 -5.23 7.65 4.72
C VAL A 105 -5.93 6.74 5.72
N SER A 106 -7.24 6.59 5.57
CA SER A 106 -8.10 5.68 6.32
C SER A 106 -9.25 5.21 5.42
N PRO A 107 -9.79 4.00 5.64
CA PRO A 107 -11.02 3.55 5.01
C PRO A 107 -12.15 4.54 5.27
N THR A 108 -12.99 4.79 4.27
CA THR A 108 -14.26 5.49 4.46
C THR A 108 -15.24 4.54 5.14
N CYS A 109 -15.88 5.02 6.21
CA CYS A 109 -16.93 4.33 6.96
C CYS A 109 -18.10 3.90 6.06
#